data_AF-A0A1E3VQC9-F1
#
_entry.id   AF-A0A1E3VQC9-F1
#
_cell.length_a   1.000
_cell.length_b   1.000
_cell.length_c   1.000
_cell.angle_alpha   90.00
_cell.angle_beta   90.00
_cell.angle_gamma   90.00
#
_symmetry.space_group_name_H-M   'P 1'
#
loop_
_entity.id
_entity.type
_entity.pdbx_description
1 polymer ?
#
loop_
_entity_poly.entity_id
_entity_poly.type
_entity_poly.pdbx_seq_one_letter_code
_entity_poly.pdbx_strand_id
1 'polypeptide(L)'
;MAGIFAALPVVAGEASSPSKVNAMLCETEAQAISLASELSAGKTEPIAVNVVNKAAGSEVCGRFIGYAVVEVEKTKNQSGALFMLAGLRFAEDGRLGWTASWITPFDGLSVARGI
;
A
#
# COMPACT_ATOMS: atom_id res chain seq x y z
N MET A 1 -35.61 18.53 -33.42
CA MET A 1 -35.43 17.98 -32.05
C MET A 1 -35.14 16.50 -32.18
N ALA A 2 -33.94 16.07 -31.79
CA ALA A 2 -33.62 14.72 -31.28
C ALA A 2 -32.11 14.70 -31.02
N GLY A 3 -31.71 15.08 -29.81
CA GLY A 3 -30.32 14.98 -29.36
C GLY A 3 -30.03 13.54 -28.97
N ILE A 4 -29.12 12.89 -29.67
CA ILE A 4 -28.58 11.58 -29.29
C ILE A 4 -27.42 11.87 -28.33
N PHE A 5 -27.69 11.79 -27.02
CA PHE A 5 -26.63 11.71 -26.01
C PHE A 5 -26.03 10.31 -26.08
N ALA A 6 -24.89 10.18 -26.77
CA ALA A 6 -24.07 8.98 -26.67
C ALA A 6 -23.42 8.96 -25.28
N ALA A 7 -23.94 8.12 -24.39
CA ALA A 7 -23.29 7.80 -23.12
C ALA A 7 -21.96 7.09 -23.44
N LEU A 8 -20.84 7.75 -23.14
CA LEU A 8 -19.53 7.11 -23.15
C LEU A 8 -19.57 5.96 -22.13
N PRO A 9 -19.05 4.76 -22.46
CA PRO A 9 -18.84 3.74 -21.45
C PRO A 9 -17.82 4.30 -20.45
N VAL A 10 -18.26 4.52 -19.22
CA VAL A 10 -17.34 4.71 -18.10
C VAL A 10 -16.53 3.42 -18.04
N VAL A 11 -15.22 3.52 -18.30
CA VAL A 11 -14.30 2.45 -17.96
C VAL A 11 -14.28 2.44 -16.44
N ALA A 12 -15.22 1.69 -15.85
CA ALA A 12 -15.08 1.24 -14.48
C ALA A 12 -13.81 0.40 -14.50
N GLY A 13 -12.69 0.98 -14.05
CA GLY A 13 -11.50 0.20 -13.71
C GLY A 13 -11.98 -0.98 -12.89
N GLU A 14 -11.60 -2.18 -13.29
CA GLU A 14 -12.04 -3.46 -12.73
C GLU A 14 -12.23 -3.27 -11.22
N ALA A 15 -13.50 -3.27 -10.78
CA ALA A 15 -13.80 -3.23 -9.37
C ALA A 15 -13.32 -4.59 -8.84
N SER A 16 -12.05 -4.63 -8.43
CA SER A 16 -11.42 -5.81 -7.88
C SER A 16 -12.33 -6.31 -6.76
N SER A 17 -12.93 -7.49 -6.95
CA SER A 17 -13.86 -8.05 -5.97
C SER A 17 -13.14 -8.15 -4.62
N PRO A 18 -13.80 -7.81 -3.49
CA PRO A 18 -13.19 -7.94 -2.17
C PRO A 18 -12.63 -9.35 -1.98
N SER A 19 -11.36 -9.44 -1.65
CA SER A 19 -10.65 -10.69 -1.43
C SER A 19 -10.29 -10.83 0.04
N LYS A 20 -10.19 -12.06 0.52
CA LYS A 20 -9.77 -12.30 1.90
C LYS A 20 -8.29 -11.96 2.03
N VAL A 21 -7.99 -10.96 2.86
CA VAL A 21 -6.64 -10.47 3.13
C VAL A 21 -6.24 -10.84 4.55
N ASN A 22 -4.97 -11.22 4.74
CA ASN A 22 -4.31 -11.33 6.03
C ASN A 22 -2.97 -10.60 5.95
N ALA A 23 -2.96 -9.33 6.35
CA ALA A 23 -1.79 -8.46 6.17
C ALA A 23 -1.63 -7.49 7.35
N MET A 24 -0.39 -7.02 7.56
CA MET A 24 -0.13 -5.87 8.42
C MET A 24 -0.43 -4.59 7.66
N LEU A 25 -1.38 -3.80 8.19
CA LEU A 25 -1.85 -2.57 7.60
C LEU A 25 -1.66 -1.42 8.58
N CYS A 26 -1.28 -0.27 8.04
CA CYS A 26 -1.10 0.98 8.76
C CYS A 26 -2.09 2.04 8.26
N GLU A 27 -2.39 3.04 9.06
CA GLU A 27 -3.32 4.12 8.66
C GLU A 27 -2.78 5.00 7.53
N THR A 28 -1.46 5.12 7.41
CA THR A 28 -0.81 5.99 6.42
C THR A 28 0.31 5.28 5.66
N GLU A 29 0.59 5.77 4.44
CA GLU A 29 1.73 5.33 3.64
C GLU A 29 3.06 5.47 4.38
N ALA A 30 3.25 6.58 5.11
CA ALA A 30 4.51 6.85 5.81
C ALA A 30 4.75 5.81 6.92
N GLN A 31 3.70 5.44 7.66
CA GLN A 31 3.77 4.37 8.66
C GLN A 31 4.03 3.02 8.01
N ALA A 32 3.38 2.71 6.88
CA ALA A 32 3.61 1.48 6.13
C ALA A 32 5.07 1.37 5.65
N ILE A 33 5.65 2.46 5.14
CA ILE A 33 7.06 2.51 4.72
C ILE A 33 7.99 2.36 5.92
N SER A 34 7.68 3.04 7.03
CA SER A 34 8.46 2.88 8.27
C SER A 34 8.43 1.43 8.73
N LEU A 35 7.27 0.76 8.68
CA LEU A 35 7.15 -0.66 9.03
C LEU A 35 8.00 -1.53 8.11
N ALA A 36 7.89 -1.36 6.80
CA ALA A 36 8.68 -2.10 5.81
C ALA A 36 10.19 -1.86 5.97
N SER A 37 10.59 -0.64 6.33
CA SER A 37 11.99 -0.31 6.61
C SER A 37 12.52 -1.04 7.84
N GLU A 38 11.72 -1.10 8.91
CA GLU A 38 12.09 -1.80 10.12
C GLU A 38 12.18 -3.32 9.94
N LEU A 39 11.26 -3.89 9.16
CA LEU A 39 11.32 -5.29 8.74
C LEU A 39 12.58 -5.58 7.92
N SER A 40 12.92 -4.69 6.97
CA SER A 40 14.12 -4.83 6.14
C SER A 40 15.42 -4.70 6.93
N ALA A 41 15.40 -3.97 8.05
CA ALA A 41 16.51 -3.89 9.00
C ALA A 41 16.67 -5.17 9.86
N GLY A 42 15.87 -6.20 9.60
CA GLY A 42 15.93 -7.49 10.30
C GLY A 42 15.14 -7.53 11.60
N LYS A 43 14.32 -6.51 11.90
CA LYS A 43 13.42 -6.57 13.06
C LYS A 43 12.27 -7.53 12.77
N THR A 44 11.84 -8.26 13.80
CA THR A 44 10.64 -9.09 13.70
C THR A 44 9.40 -8.22 13.59
N GLU A 45 8.34 -8.74 12.96
CA GLU A 45 7.05 -8.05 12.81
C GLU A 45 6.53 -7.37 14.09
N PRO A 46 6.44 -8.04 15.26
CA PRO A 46 5.94 -7.38 16.47
C PRO A 46 6.84 -6.24 16.95
N ILE A 47 8.16 -6.33 16.74
CA ILE A 47 9.10 -5.27 17.10
C ILE A 47 8.92 -4.09 16.15
N ALA A 48 8.85 -4.35 14.84
CA ALA A 48 8.68 -3.32 13.82
C ALA A 48 7.37 -2.55 14.01
N VAL A 49 6.24 -3.25 14.24
CA VAL A 49 4.95 -2.62 14.54
C VAL A 49 4.99 -1.79 15.80
N ASN A 50 5.57 -2.32 16.88
CA ASN A 50 5.69 -1.57 18.14
C ASN A 50 6.52 -0.29 17.98
N VAL A 51 7.57 -0.30 17.15
CA VAL A 51 8.35 0.91 16.85
C VAL A 51 7.49 1.96 16.15
N VAL A 52 6.73 1.56 15.11
CA VAL A 52 5.87 2.50 14.36
C VAL A 52 4.74 3.04 15.23
N ASN A 53 4.08 2.19 16.01
CA ASN A 53 3.00 2.61 16.92
C ASN A 53 3.51 3.56 18.01
N LYS A 54 4.69 3.28 18.58
CA LYS A 54 5.32 4.19 19.54
C LYS A 54 5.69 5.54 18.91
N ALA A 55 6.19 5.54 17.68
CA ALA A 55 6.50 6.78 16.96
C ALA A 55 5.24 7.60 16.66
N ALA A 56 4.10 6.95 16.42
CA ALA A 56 2.82 7.61 16.19
C ALA A 56 2.11 8.06 17.49
N GLY A 57 2.49 7.51 18.64
CA GLY A 57 1.81 7.76 19.92
C GLY A 57 0.47 7.03 20.08
N SER A 58 0.11 6.17 19.14
CA SER A 58 -1.13 5.38 19.12
C SER A 58 -0.94 4.09 18.32
N GLU A 59 -1.89 3.16 18.43
CA GLU A 59 -1.92 1.94 17.62
C GLU A 59 -2.38 2.29 16.20
N VAL A 60 -1.43 2.47 15.29
CA VAL A 60 -1.68 2.88 13.89
C VAL A 60 -1.40 1.77 12.89
N CYS A 61 -0.63 0.77 13.27
CA CYS A 61 -0.35 -0.42 12.49
C CYS A 61 -0.84 -1.65 13.27
N GLY A 62 -1.57 -2.52 12.58
CA GLY A 62 -2.13 -3.73 13.15
C GLY A 62 -2.36 -4.80 12.09
N ARG A 63 -2.53 -6.04 12.55
CA ARG A 63 -2.83 -7.16 11.66
C ARG A 63 -4.32 -7.13 11.32
N PHE A 64 -4.62 -7.03 10.05
CA PHE A 64 -5.97 -7.11 9.53
C PHE A 64 -6.22 -8.49 8.91
N ILE A 65 -7.34 -9.10 9.29
CA ILE A 65 -7.83 -10.36 8.71
C ILE A 65 -9.28 -10.15 8.33
N GLY A 66 -9.57 -9.97 7.05
CA GLY A 66 -10.91 -9.63 6.59
C GLY A 66 -11.00 -9.54 5.06
N TYR A 67 -12.10 -9.01 4.55
CA TYR A 67 -12.26 -8.78 3.12
C TYR A 67 -11.85 -7.35 2.76
N ALA A 68 -10.94 -7.22 1.80
CA ALA A 68 -10.50 -5.93 1.30
C ALA A 68 -10.27 -5.94 -0.21
N VAL A 69 -10.38 -4.76 -0.80
CA VAL A 69 -10.08 -4.50 -2.20
C VAL A 69 -8.77 -3.72 -2.27
N VAL A 70 -7.84 -4.15 -3.11
CA VAL A 70 -6.68 -3.31 -3.44
C VAL A 70 -7.18 -2.19 -4.34
N GLU A 71 -7.24 -0.97 -3.80
CA GLU A 71 -7.77 0.21 -4.48
C GLU A 71 -6.65 1.03 -5.11
N VAL A 72 -5.47 1.04 -4.47
CA VAL A 72 -4.32 1.81 -4.94
C VAL A 72 -3.10 0.91 -4.90
N GLU A 73 -2.38 0.81 -6.02
CA GLU A 73 -1.01 0.30 -6.04
C GLU A 73 -0.10 1.36 -6.62
N LYS A 74 1.01 1.64 -5.95
CA LYS A 74 2.00 2.59 -6.43
C LYS A 74 3.39 2.27 -5.95
N THR A 75 4.39 2.74 -6.68
CA THR A 75 5.78 2.69 -6.24
C THR A 75 6.18 4.04 -5.64
N LYS A 76 7.02 4.01 -4.59
CA LYS A 76 7.55 5.21 -3.96
C LYS A 76 9.02 5.04 -3.64
N ASN A 77 9.82 5.98 -4.11
CA ASN A 77 11.22 6.08 -3.70
C ASN A 77 11.30 6.92 -2.42
N GLN A 78 11.86 6.36 -1.36
CA GLN A 78 12.12 7.06 -0.11
C GLN A 78 13.51 6.70 0.41
N SER A 79 14.35 7.71 0.61
CA SER A 79 15.72 7.55 1.13
C SER A 79 16.60 6.58 0.31
N GLY A 80 16.38 6.50 -1.01
CA GLY A 80 17.13 5.61 -1.89
C GLY A 80 16.61 4.17 -1.94
N ALA A 81 15.54 3.86 -1.20
CA ALA A 81 14.83 2.59 -1.25
C ALA A 81 13.54 2.72 -2.06
N LEU A 82 13.23 1.70 -2.86
CA LEU A 82 11.99 1.64 -3.64
C LEU A 82 10.98 0.74 -2.91
N PHE A 83 9.81 1.29 -2.61
CA PHE A 83 8.71 0.60 -1.96
C PHE A 83 7.56 0.41 -2.92
N MET A 84 6.95 -0.77 -2.91
CA MET A 84 5.62 -1.00 -3.45
C MET A 84 4.61 -0.75 -2.34
N LEU A 85 3.71 0.21 -2.56
CA LEU A 85 2.62 0.56 -1.66
C LEU A 85 1.33 0.01 -2.22
N ALA A 86 0.56 -0.65 -1.36
CA ALA A 86 -0.81 -1.02 -1.65
C ALA A 86 -1.75 -0.40 -0.60
N GLY A 87 -2.76 0.33 -1.09
CA GLY A 87 -3.87 0.85 -0.31
C GLY A 87 -5.05 -0.11 -0.45
N LEU A 88 -5.45 -0.72 0.66
CA LEU A 88 -6.52 -1.70 0.75
C LEU A 88 -7.74 -1.07 1.39
N ARG A 89 -8.86 -1.01 0.65
CA ARG A 89 -10.15 -0.57 1.19
C ARG A 89 -10.88 -1.76 1.79
N PHE A 90 -11.24 -1.67 3.06
CA PHE A 90 -11.99 -2.70 3.77
C PHE A 90 -13.43 -2.76 3.30
N ALA A 91 -13.94 -3.97 3.09
CA ALA A 91 -15.33 -4.17 2.68
C ALA A 91 -16.33 -3.85 3.79
N GLU A 92 -15.90 -3.88 5.06
CA GLU A 92 -16.75 -3.75 6.24
C GLU A 92 -17.10 -2.29 6.55
N ASP A 93 -16.10 -1.39 6.51
CA ASP A 93 -16.25 0.02 6.90
C ASP A 93 -15.74 1.01 5.85
N GLY A 94 -15.20 0.54 4.72
CA GLY A 94 -14.67 1.38 3.66
C GLY A 94 -13.38 2.11 4.01
N ARG A 95 -12.76 1.83 5.16
CA ARG A 95 -11.48 2.44 5.56
C ARG A 95 -10.36 1.95 4.65
N LEU A 96 -9.41 2.85 4.40
CA LEU A 96 -8.21 2.55 3.61
C LEU A 96 -7.05 2.26 4.57
N GLY A 97 -6.53 1.03 4.51
CA GLY A 97 -5.30 0.63 5.17
C GLY A 97 -4.14 0.55 4.17
N TRP A 98 -2.95 0.91 4.59
CA TRP A 98 -1.75 0.91 3.76
C TRP A 98 -0.79 -0.20 4.17
N THR A 99 -0.25 -0.89 3.17
CA THR A 99 0.90 -1.77 3.35
C THR A 99 2.01 -1.34 2.41
N ALA A 100 3.24 -1.61 2.80
CA ALA A 100 4.41 -1.37 1.98
C ALA A 100 5.27 -2.64 1.96
N SER A 101 5.79 -2.98 0.80
CA SER A 101 6.82 -4.00 0.64
C SER A 101 8.03 -3.39 -0.04
N TRP A 102 9.22 -3.84 0.35
CA TRP A 102 10.44 -3.50 -0.36
C TRP A 102 10.44 -4.14 -1.74
N ILE A 103 10.74 -3.36 -2.76
CA ILE A 103 11.16 -3.90 -4.05
C ILE A 103 12.69 -4.02 -3.95
N THR A 104 13.23 -5.23 -4.06
CA THR A 104 14.68 -5.44 -4.11
C THR A 104 15.28 -4.52 -5.18
N PRO A 105 16.51 -4.01 -4.99
CA PRO A 105 17.13 -3.16 -6.00
C PRO A 105 17.10 -3.91 -7.35
N PHE A 106 16.70 -3.21 -8.41
CA PHE A 106 16.96 -3.70 -9.76
C PHE A 106 18.45 -4.07 -9.80
N ASP A 107 18.77 -5.31 -10.15
CA ASP A 107 20.14 -5.72 -10.46
C ASP A 107 20.64 -4.87 -11.64
N GLY A 108 21.25 -3.73 -11.32
CA GLY A 108 22.46 -3.22 -11.96
C GLY A 108 22.53 -2.93 -13.45
N LEU A 109 21.47 -2.92 -14.28
CA LEU A 109 21.68 -2.77 -15.74
C LEU A 109 20.75 -1.85 -16.57
N SER A 110 19.78 -1.10 -16.03
CA SER A 110 18.92 -0.29 -16.95
C SER A 110 18.40 1.07 -16.52
N VAL A 111 18.72 1.59 -15.32
CA VAL A 111 18.59 3.04 -15.07
C VAL A 111 19.97 3.64 -15.03
N ALA A 112 20.60 3.65 -16.20
CA ALA A 112 21.75 4.49 -16.46
C ALA A 112 21.42 5.92 -16.02
N ARG A 113 22.25 6.46 -15.12
CA ARG A 113 22.45 7.89 -14.97
C ARG A 113 22.56 8.52 -16.36
N GLY A 114 21.67 9.47 -16.65
CA GLY A 114 21.86 10.59 -17.58
C GLY A 114 22.37 10.30 -18.99
N ILE A 115 21.54 10.61 -19.97
CA ILE A 115 21.93 11.56 -21.02
C ILE A 115 20.89 12.69 -21.07
#